data_AF-A0A194XRG0-F1
#
_entry.id   AF-A0A194XRG0-F1
#
_cell.length_a   1.000
_cell.length_b   1.000
_cell.length_c   1.000
_cell.angle_alpha   90.00
_cell.angle_beta   90.00
_cell.angle_gamma   90.00
#
_symmetry.space_group_name_H-M   'P 1'
#
loop_
_entity.id
_entity.type
_entity.pdbx_description
1 polymer ?
#
loop_
_entity_poly.entity_id
_entity_poly.type
_entity_poly.pdbx_seq_one_letter_code
_entity_poly.pdbx_strand_id
1 'polypeptide(L)'
;MSGTKYVVDRIFGGTASYDSIVGPGAPATSSQHERVWPEIPLEYRPPAPEIENAVKEVTYILGYLQRVLTPTPLPNDDLQLMSDYLLSLETRNDLTAHVLQQVDARTNIRALTRILLKDDTTYEFKSRATALAKHWNGIELLISKITPEEILADRPVAPLKTELPDDKPAGWQLDLGEARTAEAARQLELLNIEKNRCIKYWTTVKPPKPMGWAPADGDAWKKVPRADLENGDLFFTPYFKPIWESYNMAHMDASFWTDPDNTAEEEEEYQKNRSEKHQSTMFSLEMRKARKDHATSLGYERVF
;
A
#
# COMPACT_ATOMS: atom_id res chain seq x y z
N MET A 1 25.06 -34.86 10.36
CA MET A 1 25.22 -33.78 11.35
C MET A 1 24.16 -32.74 11.08
N SER A 2 23.15 -32.64 11.95
CA SER A 2 22.09 -31.63 11.83
C SER A 2 22.68 -30.28 12.24
N GLY A 3 22.85 -29.36 11.28
CA GLY A 3 23.29 -28.00 11.59
C GLY A 3 22.29 -27.30 12.50
N THR A 4 22.79 -26.47 13.41
CA THR A 4 21.96 -25.63 14.28
C THR A 4 21.06 -24.74 13.41
N LYS A 5 19.74 -24.94 13.51
CA LYS A 5 18.74 -24.19 12.74
C LYS A 5 18.35 -22.93 13.52
N TYR A 6 18.49 -21.76 12.89
CA TYR A 6 18.20 -20.46 13.49
C TYR A 6 16.79 -20.00 13.11
N VAL A 7 16.14 -19.29 14.03
CA VAL A 7 14.85 -18.62 13.78
C VAL A 7 15.02 -17.13 14.00
N VAL A 8 14.40 -16.34 13.12
CA VAL A 8 14.37 -14.88 13.26
C VAL A 8 13.25 -14.51 14.23
N ASP A 9 13.62 -14.06 15.42
CA ASP A 9 12.68 -13.77 16.51
C ASP A 9 12.23 -12.30 16.55
N ARG A 10 12.86 -11.42 15.75
CA ARG A 10 12.57 -9.98 15.68
C ARG A 10 12.70 -9.42 14.27
N ILE A 11 11.82 -8.46 13.97
CA ILE A 11 11.73 -7.71 12.70
C ILE A 11 13.05 -6.96 12.36
N PHE A 12 13.92 -6.68 13.34
CA PHE A 12 15.18 -5.95 13.14
C PHE A 12 16.46 -6.80 13.29
N GLY A 13 16.36 -8.12 13.11
CA GLY A 13 17.53 -9.00 13.13
C GLY A 13 17.95 -9.39 14.54
N GLY A 14 17.45 -10.53 14.97
CA GLY A 14 18.01 -11.36 16.03
C GLY A 14 18.06 -12.79 15.51
N THR A 15 19.19 -13.47 15.66
CA THR A 15 19.30 -14.91 15.42
C THR A 15 19.30 -15.59 16.78
N ALA A 16 18.19 -16.25 17.12
CA ALA A 16 18.10 -17.09 18.29
C ALA A 16 18.05 -18.56 17.87
N SER A 17 18.68 -19.42 18.67
CA SER A 17 18.61 -20.87 18.46
C SER A 17 17.17 -21.34 18.67
N TYR A 18 16.65 -22.17 17.77
CA TYR A 18 15.29 -22.72 17.89
C TYR A 18 15.02 -23.31 19.29
N ASP A 19 15.98 -24.08 19.81
CA ASP A 19 15.87 -24.75 21.11
C ASP A 19 15.82 -23.75 22.29
N SER A 20 16.28 -22.52 22.09
CA SER A 20 16.22 -21.45 23.10
C SER A 20 14.88 -20.72 23.15
N ILE A 21 14.06 -20.81 22.10
CA ILE A 21 12.76 -20.12 22.02
C ILE A 21 11.60 -21.05 22.37
N VAL A 22 11.61 -22.28 21.83
CA VAL A 22 10.43 -23.16 21.83
C VAL A 22 10.32 -24.01 23.10
N GLY A 23 11.45 -24.39 23.71
CA GLY A 23 11.46 -25.37 24.79
C GLY A 23 10.86 -26.73 24.37
N PRO A 24 10.77 -27.72 25.28
CA PRO A 24 10.36 -29.09 24.95
C PRO A 24 8.86 -29.29 24.68
N GLY A 25 8.07 -28.23 24.45
CA GLY A 25 6.61 -28.26 24.46
C GLY A 25 5.89 -28.23 23.11
N ALA A 26 6.60 -28.15 21.97
CA ALA A 26 5.94 -28.06 20.66
C ALA A 26 5.30 -29.40 20.23
N PRO A 27 4.07 -29.38 19.68
CA PRO A 27 3.43 -30.58 19.17
C PRO A 27 4.24 -31.22 18.02
N ALA A 28 4.30 -32.55 18.00
CA ALA A 28 5.16 -33.32 17.09
C ALA A 28 4.57 -33.53 15.69
N THR A 29 3.27 -33.32 15.49
CA THR A 29 2.56 -33.67 14.26
C THR A 29 1.69 -32.53 13.77
N SER A 30 1.83 -32.23 12.47
CA SER A 30 1.00 -31.31 11.71
C SER A 30 -0.37 -31.92 11.44
N SER A 31 -1.45 -31.18 11.70
CA SER A 31 -2.81 -31.53 11.29
C SER A 31 -3.18 -30.75 10.03
N GLN A 32 -3.82 -31.41 9.06
CA GLN A 32 -4.35 -30.76 7.86
C GLN A 32 -5.39 -29.72 8.29
N HIS A 33 -5.04 -28.44 8.21
CA HIS A 33 -5.92 -27.32 8.48
C HIS A 33 -6.26 -26.60 7.19
N GLU A 34 -7.44 -25.97 7.15
CA GLU A 34 -7.78 -24.99 6.12
C GLU A 34 -6.81 -23.81 6.21
N ARG A 35 -6.52 -23.20 5.06
CA ARG A 35 -5.59 -22.08 4.99
C ARG A 35 -6.21 -20.87 5.66
N VAL A 36 -5.50 -20.31 6.63
CA VAL A 36 -5.95 -19.16 7.43
C VAL A 36 -5.60 -17.83 6.75
N TRP A 37 -4.50 -17.81 5.99
CA TRP A 37 -4.04 -16.64 5.24
C TRP A 37 -4.19 -16.82 3.73
N PRO A 38 -4.53 -15.77 2.96
CA PRO A 38 -4.56 -15.90 1.51
C PRO A 38 -3.13 -16.07 0.95
N GLU A 39 -2.99 -16.83 -0.13
CA GLU A 39 -1.71 -17.03 -0.82
C GLU A 39 -1.25 -15.81 -1.62
N ILE A 40 -2.21 -14.98 -2.01
CA ILE A 40 -1.97 -13.70 -2.66
C ILE A 40 -2.60 -12.64 -1.76
N PRO A 41 -1.84 -11.64 -1.28
CA PRO A 41 -2.36 -10.52 -0.50
C PRO A 41 -3.58 -9.87 -1.15
N LEU A 42 -4.55 -9.41 -0.35
CA LEU A 42 -5.77 -8.81 -0.88
C LEU A 42 -5.47 -7.52 -1.66
N GLU A 43 -4.53 -6.73 -1.15
CA GLU A 43 -4.06 -5.48 -1.76
C GLU A 43 -3.39 -5.69 -3.13
N TYR A 44 -2.95 -6.92 -3.44
CA TYR A 44 -2.38 -7.24 -4.75
C TYR A 44 -3.44 -7.48 -5.82
N ARG A 45 -4.69 -7.70 -5.41
CA ARG A 45 -5.80 -7.92 -6.32
C ARG A 45 -6.46 -6.60 -6.71
N PRO A 46 -7.17 -6.55 -7.86
CA PRO A 46 -8.06 -5.44 -8.14
C PRO A 46 -9.00 -5.19 -6.95
N PRO A 47 -9.34 -3.93 -6.66
CA PRO A 47 -10.27 -3.61 -5.59
C PRO A 47 -11.64 -4.24 -5.87
N ALA A 48 -12.33 -4.64 -4.80
CA ALA A 48 -13.71 -5.11 -4.90
C ALA A 48 -14.65 -3.95 -5.27
N PRO A 49 -15.80 -4.21 -5.92
CA PRO A 49 -16.72 -3.17 -6.37
C PRO A 49 -17.15 -2.18 -5.28
N GLU A 50 -17.23 -2.65 -4.04
CA GLU A 50 -17.66 -1.86 -2.88
C GLU A 50 -16.66 -0.76 -2.50
N ILE A 51 -15.36 -0.98 -2.76
CA ILE A 51 -14.28 -0.05 -2.42
C ILE A 51 -13.62 0.60 -3.65
N GLU A 52 -14.02 0.18 -4.86
CA GLU A 52 -13.39 0.58 -6.12
C GLU A 52 -13.36 2.10 -6.30
N ASN A 53 -14.47 2.78 -6.03
CA ASN A 53 -14.57 4.23 -6.16
C ASN A 53 -13.64 4.96 -5.18
N ALA A 54 -13.57 4.51 -3.91
CA ALA A 54 -12.68 5.10 -2.93
C ALA A 54 -11.21 4.88 -3.32
N VAL A 55 -10.83 3.69 -3.77
CA VAL A 55 -9.48 3.39 -4.26
C VAL A 55 -9.13 4.26 -5.46
N LYS A 56 -10.02 4.38 -6.44
CA LYS A 56 -9.85 5.22 -7.63
C LYS A 56 -9.55 6.68 -7.28
N GLU A 57 -10.43 7.29 -6.49
CA GLU A 57 -10.35 8.71 -6.17
C GLU A 57 -9.17 9.02 -5.24
N VAL A 58 -8.96 8.21 -4.20
CA VAL A 58 -7.85 8.41 -3.26
C VAL A 58 -6.50 8.23 -3.95
N THR A 59 -6.35 7.22 -4.83
CA THR A 59 -5.14 7.03 -5.63
C THR A 59 -4.86 8.25 -6.50
N TYR A 60 -5.89 8.76 -7.18
CA TYR A 60 -5.77 9.95 -8.02
C TYR A 60 -5.32 11.17 -7.21
N ILE A 61 -6.01 11.44 -6.10
CA ILE A 61 -5.75 12.59 -5.23
C ILE A 61 -4.33 12.52 -4.65
N LEU A 62 -3.94 11.39 -4.06
CA LEU A 62 -2.60 11.21 -3.50
C LEU A 62 -1.52 11.36 -4.56
N GLY A 63 -1.71 10.72 -5.72
CA GLY A 63 -0.79 10.81 -6.84
C GLY A 63 -0.64 12.24 -7.35
N TYR A 64 -1.75 12.97 -7.48
CA TYR A 64 -1.73 14.38 -7.89
C TYR A 64 -0.99 15.24 -6.86
N LEU A 65 -1.40 15.20 -5.57
CA LEU A 65 -0.77 15.94 -4.48
C LEU A 65 0.74 15.69 -4.41
N GLN A 66 1.17 14.43 -4.57
CA GLN A 66 2.59 14.10 -4.55
C GLN A 66 3.34 14.71 -5.73
N ARG A 67 2.74 14.74 -6.92
CA ARG A 67 3.31 15.37 -8.11
C ARG A 67 3.43 16.88 -7.99
N VAL A 68 2.44 17.52 -7.35
CA VAL A 68 2.31 18.98 -7.38
C VAL A 68 2.86 19.70 -6.15
N LEU A 69 2.80 19.08 -4.97
CA LEU A 69 3.24 19.72 -3.73
C LEU A 69 4.71 19.45 -3.40
N THR A 70 5.32 18.38 -3.94
CA THR A 70 6.68 17.97 -3.54
C THR A 70 7.72 18.32 -4.61
N PRO A 71 8.87 18.94 -4.24
CA PRO A 71 9.15 19.61 -2.96
C PRO A 71 8.26 20.80 -2.61
N THR A 72 7.89 21.55 -3.64
CA THR A 72 7.23 22.84 -3.52
C THR A 72 6.34 23.01 -4.74
N PRO A 73 5.13 23.57 -4.58
CA PRO A 73 4.31 23.98 -5.70
C PRO A 73 4.98 25.08 -6.51
N LEU A 74 4.56 25.20 -7.77
CA LEU A 74 4.94 26.29 -8.67
C LEU A 74 4.06 27.53 -8.42
N PRO A 75 4.48 28.74 -8.84
CA PRO A 75 3.72 29.96 -8.58
C PRO A 75 2.30 30.00 -9.17
N ASN A 76 2.06 29.26 -10.26
CA ASN A 76 0.77 29.20 -10.96
C ASN A 76 -0.08 27.99 -10.56
N ASP A 77 0.38 27.21 -9.59
CA ASP A 77 -0.35 26.04 -9.11
C ASP A 77 -1.61 26.48 -8.35
N ASP A 78 -2.71 25.75 -8.54
CA ASP A 78 -3.96 25.98 -7.84
C ASP A 78 -3.88 25.42 -6.40
N LEU A 79 -3.42 26.26 -5.48
CA LEU A 79 -3.26 25.89 -4.07
C LEU A 79 -4.61 25.63 -3.38
N GLN A 80 -5.69 26.29 -3.80
CA GLN A 80 -7.02 26.01 -3.25
C GLN A 80 -7.44 24.58 -3.60
N LEU A 81 -7.30 24.19 -4.87
CA LEU A 81 -7.58 22.82 -5.29
C LEU A 81 -6.74 21.78 -4.54
N MET A 82 -5.46 22.06 -4.29
CA MET A 82 -4.61 21.17 -3.49
C MET A 82 -5.07 21.08 -2.04
N SER A 83 -5.55 22.19 -1.47
CA SER A 83 -6.11 22.21 -0.11
C SER A 83 -7.41 21.41 -0.03
N ASP A 84 -8.25 21.53 -1.06
CA ASP A 84 -9.51 20.79 -1.22
C ASP A 84 -9.26 19.30 -1.39
N TYR A 85 -8.25 18.91 -2.18
CA TYR A 85 -7.81 17.52 -2.29
C TYR A 85 -7.38 16.95 -0.94
N LEU A 86 -6.56 17.68 -0.19
CA LEU A 86 -6.14 17.22 1.13
C LEU A 86 -7.34 17.17 2.10
N LEU A 87 -8.28 18.12 2.01
CA LEU A 87 -9.48 18.14 2.86
C LEU A 87 -10.38 16.94 2.58
N SER A 88 -10.52 16.55 1.31
CA SER A 88 -11.26 15.35 0.90
C SER A 88 -10.66 14.12 1.60
N LEU A 89 -9.33 13.94 1.57
CA LEU A 89 -8.67 12.82 2.26
C LEU A 89 -8.84 12.85 3.80
N GLU A 90 -8.91 14.04 4.40
CA GLU A 90 -9.06 14.22 5.85
C GLU A 90 -10.45 13.89 6.39
N THR A 91 -11.48 13.98 5.54
CA THR A 91 -12.89 14.06 5.96
C THR A 91 -13.75 12.91 5.43
N ARG A 92 -13.28 12.20 4.41
CA ARG A 92 -13.90 11.01 3.84
C ARG A 92 -14.25 9.94 4.88
N ASN A 93 -15.47 9.41 4.77
CA ASN A 93 -16.03 8.36 5.63
C ASN A 93 -16.15 7.00 4.92
N ASP A 94 -15.80 6.94 3.64
CA ASP A 94 -15.82 5.75 2.79
C ASP A 94 -14.46 5.03 2.77
N LEU A 95 -13.48 5.53 3.55
CA LEU A 95 -12.18 4.89 3.67
C LEU A 95 -12.29 3.69 4.60
N THR A 96 -11.67 2.59 4.17
CA THR A 96 -11.53 1.37 4.96
C THR A 96 -10.07 0.98 5.08
N ALA A 97 -9.78 0.02 5.97
CA ALA A 97 -8.47 -0.60 6.08
C ALA A 97 -7.96 -1.10 4.72
N HIS A 98 -8.84 -1.74 3.94
CA HIS A 98 -8.49 -2.28 2.64
C HIS A 98 -8.23 -1.18 1.61
N VAL A 99 -9.02 -0.10 1.60
CA VAL A 99 -8.75 1.08 0.75
C VAL A 99 -7.35 1.62 1.03
N LEU A 100 -6.98 1.82 2.30
CA LEU A 100 -5.67 2.37 2.66
C LEU A 100 -4.51 1.47 2.22
N GLN A 101 -4.68 0.15 2.29
CA GLN A 101 -3.68 -0.82 1.81
C GLN A 101 -3.57 -0.80 0.28
N GLN A 102 -4.70 -0.79 -0.43
CA GLN A 102 -4.76 -0.77 -1.90
C GLN A 102 -4.04 0.44 -2.51
N VAL A 103 -4.11 1.59 -1.84
CA VAL A 103 -3.51 2.85 -2.32
C VAL A 103 -2.11 3.11 -1.77
N ASP A 104 -1.50 2.16 -1.05
CA ASP A 104 -0.22 2.32 -0.33
C ASP A 104 -0.18 3.66 0.43
N ALA A 105 -1.25 3.90 1.19
CA ALA A 105 -1.58 5.20 1.77
C ALA A 105 -0.41 5.77 2.58
N ARG A 106 0.26 4.93 3.39
CA ARG A 106 1.42 5.32 4.19
C ARG A 106 2.58 5.83 3.35
N THR A 107 2.97 5.14 2.29
CA THR A 107 4.11 5.56 1.46
C THR A 107 3.78 6.88 0.76
N ASN A 108 2.58 6.98 0.21
CA ASN A 108 2.13 8.15 -0.53
C ASN A 108 1.94 9.38 0.37
N ILE A 109 1.29 9.25 1.53
CA ILE A 109 1.10 10.38 2.44
C ILE A 109 2.42 10.84 3.09
N ARG A 110 3.33 9.91 3.38
CA ARG A 110 4.67 10.25 3.90
C ARG A 110 5.48 11.05 2.90
N ALA A 111 5.26 10.87 1.60
CA ALA A 111 5.90 11.71 0.60
C ALA A 111 5.43 13.17 0.73
N LEU A 112 4.14 13.41 1.06
CA LEU A 112 3.59 14.75 1.26
C LEU A 112 4.14 15.45 2.51
N THR A 113 4.61 14.72 3.53
CA THR A 113 5.23 15.37 4.70
C THR A 113 6.60 15.99 4.38
N ARG A 114 7.16 15.74 3.19
CA ARG A 114 8.46 16.25 2.72
C ARG A 114 8.35 17.59 1.98
N ILE A 115 7.17 18.21 2.00
CA ILE A 115 6.96 19.55 1.44
C ILE A 115 7.93 20.55 2.12
N LEU A 116 8.58 21.37 1.31
CA LEU A 116 9.54 22.39 1.76
C LEU A 116 8.90 23.76 2.01
N LEU A 117 7.60 23.91 1.75
CA LEU A 117 6.85 25.09 2.18
C LEU A 117 6.95 25.23 3.71
N LYS A 118 7.23 26.44 4.18
CA LYS A 118 7.04 26.79 5.58
C LYS A 118 5.53 26.86 5.84
N ASP A 119 5.09 26.34 7.00
CA ASP A 119 3.67 26.24 7.37
C ASP A 119 2.97 27.60 7.64
N ASP A 120 3.58 28.75 7.33
CA ASP A 120 2.94 30.08 7.36
C ASP A 120 2.08 30.37 6.12
N THR A 121 1.61 29.33 5.42
CA THR A 121 0.75 29.45 4.25
C THR A 121 -0.70 29.20 4.65
N THR A 122 -1.63 29.96 4.08
CA THR A 122 -3.10 29.91 4.31
C THR A 122 -3.72 28.50 4.39
N TYR A 123 -3.06 27.49 3.80
CA TYR A 123 -3.58 26.13 3.66
C TYR A 123 -2.91 25.08 4.57
N GLU A 124 -1.83 25.42 5.26
CA GLU A 124 -1.12 24.57 6.24
C GLU A 124 -0.77 23.16 5.73
N PHE A 125 -0.34 23.04 4.47
CA PHE A 125 -0.19 21.76 3.77
C PHE A 125 0.67 20.73 4.52
N LYS A 126 1.81 21.15 5.09
CA LYS A 126 2.76 20.22 5.71
C LYS A 126 2.25 19.77 7.08
N SER A 127 1.71 20.68 7.89
CA SER A 127 1.03 20.33 9.15
C SER A 127 -0.11 19.34 8.91
N ARG A 128 -0.98 19.62 7.95
CA ARG A 128 -2.12 18.77 7.58
C ARG A 128 -1.69 17.40 7.05
N ALA A 129 -0.76 17.36 6.11
CA ALA A 129 -0.20 16.10 5.60
C ALA A 129 0.46 15.28 6.71
N THR A 130 1.16 15.93 7.65
CA THR A 130 1.79 15.25 8.81
C THR A 130 0.75 14.68 9.77
N ALA A 131 -0.32 15.43 10.05
CA ALA A 131 -1.42 14.96 10.88
C ALA A 131 -2.14 13.76 10.24
N LEU A 132 -2.44 13.85 8.93
CA LEU A 132 -3.05 12.76 8.17
C LEU A 132 -2.15 11.52 8.11
N ALA A 133 -0.85 11.71 7.86
CA ALA A 133 0.12 10.63 7.89
C ALA A 133 0.20 9.93 9.25
N LYS A 134 0.17 10.70 10.35
CA LYS A 134 0.16 10.15 11.71
C LYS A 134 -1.13 9.35 11.98
N HIS A 135 -2.27 9.87 11.55
CA HIS A 135 -3.57 9.23 11.71
C HIS A 135 -3.65 7.90 10.98
N TRP A 136 -3.38 7.89 9.67
CA TRP A 136 -3.38 6.66 8.87
C TRP A 136 -2.32 5.65 9.35
N ASN A 137 -1.15 6.09 9.79
CA ASN A 137 -0.16 5.19 10.39
C ASN A 137 -0.65 4.60 11.73
N GLY A 138 -1.40 5.35 12.53
CA GLY A 138 -2.07 4.83 13.73
C GLY A 138 -3.06 3.72 13.39
N ILE A 139 -3.84 3.90 12.33
CA ILE A 139 -4.79 2.90 11.81
C ILE A 139 -4.06 1.65 11.29
N GLU A 140 -3.00 1.80 10.49
CA GLU A 140 -2.19 0.66 10.04
C GLU A 140 -1.57 -0.13 11.20
N LEU A 141 -1.10 0.56 12.25
CA LEU A 141 -0.59 -0.09 13.45
C LEU A 141 -1.69 -0.86 14.19
N LEU A 142 -2.92 -0.35 14.22
CA LEU A 142 -4.05 -1.12 14.73
C LEU A 142 -4.29 -2.35 13.85
N ILE A 143 -4.33 -2.20 12.52
CA ILE A 143 -4.51 -3.29 11.54
C ILE A 143 -3.42 -4.37 11.66
N SER A 144 -2.20 -3.97 12.00
CA SER A 144 -1.10 -4.94 12.17
C SER A 144 -1.31 -5.93 13.32
N LYS A 145 -2.17 -5.61 14.29
CA LYS A 145 -2.48 -6.43 15.48
C LYS A 145 -3.75 -7.28 15.35
N ILE A 146 -4.40 -7.21 14.20
CA ILE A 146 -5.72 -7.80 13.93
C ILE A 146 -5.58 -9.28 13.55
N THR A 147 -6.58 -10.11 13.89
CA THR A 147 -6.62 -11.54 13.54
C THR A 147 -6.80 -11.74 12.02
N PRO A 148 -6.53 -12.95 11.47
CA PRO A 148 -6.77 -13.23 10.06
C PRO A 148 -8.20 -12.92 9.60
N GLU A 149 -9.21 -13.34 10.37
CA GLU A 149 -10.64 -13.11 10.10
C GLU A 149 -10.98 -11.62 10.04
N GLU A 150 -10.42 -10.86 10.96
CA GLU A 150 -10.66 -9.44 11.07
C GLU A 150 -9.89 -8.61 10.02
N ILE A 151 -8.80 -9.14 9.45
CA ILE A 151 -8.11 -8.55 8.28
C ILE A 151 -8.95 -8.71 7.01
N LEU A 152 -9.70 -9.81 6.91
CA LEU A 152 -10.65 -10.03 5.82
C LEU A 152 -11.93 -9.19 5.99
N ALA A 153 -12.23 -8.75 7.22
CA ALA A 153 -13.32 -7.82 7.48
C ALA A 153 -12.90 -6.40 7.08
N ASP A 154 -13.56 -5.84 6.06
CA ASP A 154 -13.29 -4.49 5.58
C ASP A 154 -13.74 -3.43 6.61
N ARG A 155 -12.82 -2.99 7.46
CA ARG A 155 -13.14 -2.11 8.61
C ARG A 155 -13.17 -0.64 8.19
N PRO A 156 -14.22 0.11 8.55
CA PRO A 156 -14.28 1.54 8.29
C PRO A 156 -13.20 2.28 9.08
N VAL A 157 -12.65 3.31 8.46
CA VAL A 157 -11.63 4.18 9.03
C VAL A 157 -12.28 5.50 9.41
N ALA A 158 -12.09 5.91 10.66
CA ALA A 158 -12.57 7.21 11.11
C ALA A 158 -11.84 8.34 10.35
N PRO A 159 -12.54 9.42 9.96
CA PRO A 159 -11.91 10.62 9.40
C PRO A 159 -10.89 11.24 10.37
N LEU A 160 -9.90 11.96 9.85
CA LEU A 160 -8.97 12.74 10.68
C LEU A 160 -9.68 13.95 11.30
N LYS A 161 -10.45 14.66 10.49
CA LYS A 161 -11.17 15.87 10.90
C LYS A 161 -12.62 15.55 11.22
N THR A 162 -13.03 15.90 12.43
CA THR A 162 -14.43 15.86 12.87
C THR A 162 -15.10 17.22 12.75
N GLU A 163 -14.33 18.32 12.77
CA GLU A 163 -14.81 19.69 12.58
C GLU A 163 -14.46 20.15 11.16
N LEU A 164 -15.50 20.51 10.41
CA LEU A 164 -15.41 20.94 9.02
C LEU A 164 -15.57 22.46 8.93
N PRO A 165 -15.03 23.08 7.87
CA PRO A 165 -15.47 24.42 7.48
C PRO A 165 -17.00 24.47 7.36
N ASP A 166 -17.62 25.59 7.77
CA ASP A 166 -19.08 25.75 7.84
C ASP A 166 -19.81 25.47 6.51
N ASP A 167 -19.11 25.58 5.38
CA ASP A 167 -19.63 25.34 4.03
C ASP A 167 -19.56 23.86 3.58
N LYS A 168 -18.98 22.96 4.38
CA LYS A 168 -18.76 21.56 4.00
C LYS A 168 -19.56 20.57 4.86
N PRO A 169 -20.30 19.61 4.25
CA PRO A 169 -21.05 18.59 4.99
C PRO A 169 -20.14 17.52 5.60
N ALA A 170 -20.60 16.86 6.67
CA ALA A 170 -19.92 15.69 7.25
C ALA A 170 -19.64 14.62 6.19
N GLY A 171 -18.43 14.05 6.19
CA GLY A 171 -18.02 13.08 5.17
C GLY A 171 -17.72 13.71 3.80
N TRP A 172 -17.38 14.99 3.75
CA TRP A 172 -17.19 15.71 2.49
C TRP A 172 -16.19 15.03 1.55
N GLN A 173 -16.58 14.96 0.28
CA GLN A 173 -15.76 14.44 -0.82
C GLN A 173 -15.69 15.50 -1.89
N LEU A 174 -14.47 15.77 -2.38
CA LEU A 174 -14.29 16.63 -3.53
C LEU A 174 -14.81 15.93 -4.78
N ASP A 175 -15.74 16.58 -5.49
CA ASP A 175 -16.08 16.19 -6.87
C ASP A 175 -14.90 16.50 -7.78
N LEU A 176 -14.32 15.46 -8.37
CA LEU A 176 -13.17 15.58 -9.26
C LEU A 176 -13.53 16.31 -10.57
N GLY A 177 -14.81 16.34 -10.93
CA GLY A 177 -15.30 16.77 -12.23
C GLY A 177 -15.04 15.72 -13.32
N GLU A 178 -15.66 15.89 -14.49
CA GLU A 178 -15.68 14.89 -15.56
C GLU A 178 -14.27 14.49 -16.03
N ALA A 179 -13.42 15.48 -16.34
CA ALA A 179 -12.09 15.22 -16.90
C ALA A 179 -11.17 14.43 -15.94
N ARG A 180 -11.16 14.79 -14.66
CA ARG A 180 -10.32 14.12 -13.65
C ARG A 180 -10.90 12.79 -13.22
N THR A 181 -12.23 12.66 -13.24
CA THR A 181 -12.90 11.37 -13.04
C THR A 181 -12.52 10.39 -14.15
N ALA A 182 -12.50 10.83 -15.41
CA ALA A 182 -12.06 10.01 -16.53
C ALA A 182 -10.57 9.63 -16.41
N GLU A 183 -9.71 10.57 -16.02
CA GLU A 183 -8.29 10.29 -15.77
C GLU A 183 -8.09 9.27 -14.63
N ALA A 184 -8.80 9.43 -13.52
CA ALA A 184 -8.75 8.51 -12.38
C ALA A 184 -9.26 7.11 -12.77
N ALA A 185 -10.33 7.03 -13.56
CA ALA A 185 -10.85 5.77 -14.08
C ALA A 185 -9.82 5.06 -14.98
N ARG A 186 -9.18 5.79 -15.90
CA ARG A 186 -8.14 5.23 -16.77
C ARG A 186 -6.92 4.75 -16.00
N GLN A 187 -6.49 5.50 -14.98
CA GLN A 187 -5.37 5.08 -14.10
C GLN A 187 -5.70 3.78 -13.35
N LEU A 188 -6.92 3.65 -12.82
CA LEU A 188 -7.36 2.44 -12.14
C LEU A 188 -7.47 1.26 -13.11
N GLU A 189 -8.01 1.47 -14.31
CA GLU A 189 -8.11 0.45 -15.35
C GLU A 189 -6.73 -0.12 -15.72
N LEU A 190 -5.75 0.75 -16.00
CA LEU A 190 -4.37 0.35 -16.28
C LEU A 190 -3.74 -0.44 -15.13
N LEU A 191 -4.02 -0.05 -13.89
CA LEU A 191 -3.55 -0.78 -12.71
C LEU A 191 -4.23 -2.16 -12.59
N ASN A 192 -5.53 -2.26 -12.84
CA ASN A 192 -6.28 -3.51 -12.78
C ASN A 192 -5.82 -4.50 -13.85
N ILE A 193 -5.52 -4.03 -15.06
CA ILE A 193 -4.95 -4.85 -16.14
C ILE A 193 -3.61 -5.47 -15.69
N GLU A 194 -2.73 -4.67 -15.09
CA GLU A 194 -1.46 -5.17 -14.55
C GLU A 194 -1.66 -6.15 -13.40
N LYS A 195 -2.52 -5.82 -12.42
CA LYS A 195 -2.83 -6.69 -11.28
C LYS A 195 -3.39 -8.03 -11.74
N ASN A 196 -4.28 -8.04 -12.74
CA ASN A 196 -4.85 -9.26 -13.30
C ASN A 196 -3.78 -10.14 -13.96
N ARG A 197 -2.86 -9.55 -14.73
CA ARG A 197 -1.71 -10.31 -15.28
C ARG A 197 -0.83 -10.88 -14.17
N CYS A 198 -0.58 -10.11 -13.12
CA CYS A 198 0.19 -10.57 -11.96
C CYS A 198 -0.50 -11.72 -11.25
N ILE A 199 -1.82 -11.66 -11.03
CA ILE A 199 -2.59 -12.77 -10.46
C ILE A 199 -2.46 -14.00 -11.35
N LYS A 200 -2.61 -13.86 -12.67
CA LYS A 200 -2.48 -15.01 -13.59
C LYS A 200 -1.09 -15.63 -13.47
N TYR A 201 -0.02 -14.83 -13.49
CA TYR A 201 1.34 -15.30 -13.26
C TYR A 201 1.51 -16.00 -11.90
N TRP A 202 1.02 -15.39 -10.82
CA TRP A 202 1.19 -15.90 -9.47
C TRP A 202 0.41 -17.19 -9.23
N THR A 203 -0.74 -17.35 -9.87
CA THR A 203 -1.57 -18.56 -9.75
C THR A 203 -1.07 -19.72 -10.61
N THR A 204 -0.36 -19.45 -11.71
CA THR A 204 0.06 -20.51 -12.66
C THR A 204 1.56 -20.81 -12.64
N VAL A 205 2.41 -19.83 -12.33
CA VAL A 205 3.88 -19.96 -12.43
C VAL A 205 4.54 -19.95 -11.07
N LYS A 206 4.35 -18.87 -10.30
CA LYS A 206 5.09 -18.64 -9.07
C LYS A 206 4.30 -17.76 -8.10
N PRO A 207 3.62 -18.33 -7.10
CA PRO A 207 2.95 -17.54 -6.07
C PRO A 207 3.92 -16.59 -5.37
N PRO A 208 3.46 -15.40 -4.94
CA PRO A 208 4.28 -14.55 -4.10
C PRO A 208 4.63 -15.32 -2.83
N LYS A 209 5.84 -15.13 -2.32
CA LYS A 209 6.27 -15.76 -1.07
C LYS A 209 6.36 -14.70 0.03
N PRO A 210 5.89 -14.98 1.26
CA PRO A 210 6.17 -14.12 2.39
C PRO A 210 7.69 -13.98 2.56
N MET A 211 8.17 -12.76 2.78
CA MET A 211 9.56 -12.48 3.17
C MET A 211 9.86 -12.95 4.59
N GLY A 212 8.82 -13.17 5.39
CA GLY A 212 8.93 -13.67 6.75
C GLY A 212 7.57 -13.82 7.41
N TRP A 213 7.59 -14.08 8.71
CA TRP A 213 6.41 -14.28 9.52
C TRP A 213 6.54 -13.48 10.82
N ALA A 214 5.50 -12.75 11.19
CA ALA A 214 5.41 -12.03 12.45
C ALA A 214 4.58 -12.85 13.46
N PRO A 215 5.09 -13.14 14.66
CA PRO A 215 4.28 -13.78 15.68
C PRO A 215 3.16 -12.85 16.16
N ALA A 216 1.94 -13.39 16.32
CA ALA A 216 0.79 -12.65 16.83
C ALA A 216 0.95 -12.29 18.31
N ASP A 217 1.60 -13.16 19.09
CA ASP A 217 1.92 -12.95 20.50
C ASP A 217 3.25 -13.63 20.88
N GLY A 218 3.75 -13.37 22.10
CA GLY A 218 5.02 -13.90 22.59
C GLY A 218 5.07 -15.43 22.74
N ASP A 219 3.92 -16.11 22.78
CA ASP A 219 3.81 -17.56 22.94
C ASP A 219 3.53 -18.28 21.61
N ALA A 220 3.39 -17.56 20.49
CA ALA A 220 3.10 -18.12 19.16
C ALA A 220 4.02 -19.29 18.78
N TRP A 221 5.31 -19.19 19.12
CA TRP A 221 6.32 -20.22 18.87
C TRP A 221 6.07 -21.55 19.58
N LYS A 222 5.33 -21.57 20.69
CA LYS A 222 5.00 -22.79 21.45
C LYS A 222 3.74 -23.47 20.92
N LYS A 223 2.91 -22.74 20.16
CA LYS A 223 1.59 -23.19 19.71
C LYS A 223 1.63 -23.88 18.35
N VAL A 224 2.71 -23.74 17.60
CA VAL A 224 2.87 -24.31 16.25
C VAL A 224 3.78 -25.55 16.30
N PRO A 225 3.43 -26.64 15.59
CA PRO A 225 4.31 -27.80 15.48
C PRO A 225 5.70 -27.45 14.95
N ARG A 226 6.72 -28.15 15.46
CA ARG A 226 8.13 -27.94 15.05
C ARG A 226 8.33 -28.12 13.55
N ALA A 227 7.68 -29.12 12.96
CA ALA A 227 7.80 -29.41 11.53
C ALA A 227 7.34 -28.22 10.66
N ASP A 228 6.24 -27.55 11.03
CA ASP A 228 5.68 -26.44 10.27
C ASP A 228 6.59 -25.19 10.38
N LEU A 229 7.14 -24.93 11.57
CA LEU A 229 8.13 -23.88 11.79
C LEU A 229 9.42 -24.11 10.98
N GLU A 230 9.89 -25.35 10.88
CA GLU A 230 11.09 -25.69 10.11
C GLU A 230 10.86 -25.65 8.60
N ASN A 231 9.65 -25.98 8.14
CA ASN A 231 9.27 -25.89 6.73
C ASN A 231 9.00 -24.45 6.28
N GLY A 232 8.70 -23.55 7.22
CA GLY A 232 8.43 -22.13 6.95
C GLY A 232 7.07 -21.86 6.30
N ASP A 233 6.20 -22.87 6.25
CA ASP A 233 4.84 -22.80 5.71
C ASP A 233 3.84 -22.59 6.85
N LEU A 234 3.61 -21.32 7.20
CA LEU A 234 2.76 -20.92 8.33
C LEU A 234 1.40 -20.35 7.88
N PHE A 235 1.01 -20.60 6.63
CA PHE A 235 -0.28 -20.13 6.09
C PHE A 235 -1.50 -20.74 6.80
N PHE A 236 -1.31 -21.87 7.46
CA PHE A 236 -2.35 -22.67 8.11
C PHE A 236 -2.48 -22.38 9.61
N THR A 237 -1.73 -21.41 10.14
CA THR A 237 -1.77 -21.05 11.55
C THR A 237 -2.18 -19.59 11.75
N PRO A 238 -3.12 -19.31 12.69
CA PRO A 238 -3.49 -17.94 13.04
C PRO A 238 -2.42 -17.26 13.93
N TYR A 239 -1.45 -18.01 14.46
CA TYR A 239 -0.46 -17.49 15.41
C TYR A 239 0.69 -16.71 14.75
N PHE A 240 0.83 -16.82 13.43
CA PHE A 240 1.84 -16.10 12.66
C PHE A 240 1.17 -15.38 11.50
N LYS A 241 1.55 -14.13 11.29
CA LYS A 241 1.10 -13.29 10.18
C LYS A 241 2.16 -13.24 9.09
N PRO A 242 1.82 -13.47 7.81
CA PRO A 242 2.79 -13.35 6.74
C PRO A 242 3.23 -11.89 6.58
N ILE A 243 4.54 -11.70 6.42
CA ILE A 243 5.15 -10.43 6.02
C ILE A 243 5.42 -10.54 4.53
N TRP A 244 4.58 -9.88 3.74
CA TRP A 244 4.74 -9.85 2.28
C TRP A 244 5.79 -8.83 1.86
N GLU A 245 6.40 -9.06 0.71
CA GLU A 245 7.13 -8.00 0.00
C GLU A 245 6.16 -6.88 -0.41
N SER A 246 6.66 -5.79 -1.02
CA SER A 246 5.75 -4.81 -1.61
C SER A 246 5.19 -5.33 -2.94
N TYR A 247 4.00 -4.90 -3.34
CA TYR A 247 3.46 -5.19 -4.69
C TYR A 247 4.48 -4.80 -5.78
N ASN A 248 5.15 -3.65 -5.61
CA ASN A 248 6.18 -3.17 -6.53
C ASN A 248 7.37 -4.12 -6.70
N MET A 249 7.69 -4.93 -5.69
CA MET A 249 8.72 -5.96 -5.81
C MET A 249 8.14 -7.26 -6.37
N ALA A 250 6.97 -7.69 -5.86
CA ALA A 250 6.32 -8.94 -6.29
C ALA A 250 5.94 -8.97 -7.77
N HIS A 251 5.53 -7.83 -8.34
CA HIS A 251 5.07 -7.75 -9.73
C HIS A 251 6.21 -7.74 -10.76
N MET A 252 7.48 -7.60 -10.35
CA MET A 252 8.59 -7.46 -11.31
C MET A 252 8.69 -8.68 -12.22
N ASP A 253 8.67 -9.90 -11.67
CA ASP A 253 8.75 -11.14 -12.45
C ASP A 253 7.54 -11.26 -13.40
N ALA A 254 6.34 -10.94 -12.92
CA ALA A 254 5.11 -10.98 -13.71
C ALA A 254 5.11 -9.96 -14.87
N SER A 255 5.80 -8.84 -14.71
CA SER A 255 5.87 -7.76 -15.72
C SER A 255 6.68 -8.14 -16.96
N PHE A 256 7.58 -9.12 -16.84
CA PHE A 256 8.37 -9.65 -17.95
C PHE A 256 7.89 -11.02 -18.43
N TRP A 257 6.93 -11.62 -17.73
CA TRP A 257 6.35 -12.87 -18.12
C TRP A 257 5.40 -12.69 -19.30
N THR A 258 5.58 -13.51 -20.33
CA THR A 258 4.62 -13.66 -21.43
C THR A 258 3.74 -14.86 -21.12
N ASP A 259 2.44 -14.62 -21.17
CA ASP A 259 1.44 -15.63 -20.93
C ASP A 259 1.37 -16.60 -22.12
N PRO A 260 1.61 -17.91 -21.93
CA PRO A 260 1.57 -18.86 -23.04
C PRO A 260 0.16 -19.05 -23.61
N ASP A 261 -0.89 -18.70 -22.85
CA ASP A 261 -2.28 -18.87 -23.25
C ASP A 261 -2.87 -17.60 -23.89
N ASN A 262 -2.15 -16.46 -23.86
CA ASN A 262 -2.65 -15.23 -24.46
C ASN A 262 -2.54 -15.28 -25.99
N THR A 263 -3.51 -14.67 -26.66
CA THR A 263 -3.40 -14.41 -28.10
C THR A 263 -2.39 -13.29 -28.38
N ALA A 264 -1.94 -13.18 -29.63
CA ALA A 264 -1.05 -12.10 -30.04
C ALA A 264 -1.70 -10.72 -29.80
N GLU A 265 -3.01 -10.61 -30.07
CA GLU A 265 -3.77 -9.38 -29.87
C GLU A 265 -3.85 -8.98 -28.39
N GLU A 266 -4.09 -9.94 -27.49
CA GLU A 266 -4.13 -9.69 -26.03
C GLU A 266 -2.77 -9.24 -25.50
N GLU A 267 -1.67 -9.81 -26.02
CA GLU A 267 -0.33 -9.40 -25.65
C GLU A 267 0.01 -8.01 -26.19
N GLU A 268 -0.35 -7.70 -27.44
CA GLU A 268 -0.17 -6.37 -28.03
C GLU A 268 -0.95 -5.29 -27.25
N GLU A 269 -2.19 -5.59 -26.87
CA GLU A 269 -3.01 -4.70 -26.03
C GLU A 269 -2.35 -4.46 -24.67
N TYR A 270 -1.83 -5.51 -24.03
CA TYR A 270 -1.10 -5.36 -22.78
C TYR A 270 0.15 -4.48 -22.93
N GLN A 271 0.95 -4.69 -23.98
CA GLN A 271 2.15 -3.88 -24.23
C GLN A 271 1.80 -2.40 -24.52
N LYS A 272 0.67 -2.15 -25.18
CA LYS A 272 0.13 -0.81 -25.37
C LYS A 272 -0.25 -0.17 -24.02
N ASN A 273 -0.99 -0.87 -23.17
CA ASN A 273 -1.38 -0.40 -21.85
C ASN A 273 -0.16 -0.13 -20.95
N ARG A 274 0.85 -1.00 -21.01
CA ARG A 274 2.13 -0.81 -20.31
C ARG A 274 2.86 0.44 -20.80
N SER A 275 2.90 0.66 -22.12
CA SER A 275 3.49 1.86 -22.71
C SER A 275 2.78 3.14 -22.25
N GLU A 276 1.46 3.12 -22.17
CA GLU A 276 0.66 4.25 -21.67
C GLU A 276 0.98 4.57 -20.20
N LYS A 277 1.00 3.55 -19.33
CA LYS A 277 1.38 3.71 -17.92
C LYS A 277 2.81 4.27 -17.77
N HIS A 278 3.73 3.83 -18.63
CA HIS A 278 5.09 4.35 -18.67
C HIS A 278 5.10 5.85 -19.05
N GLN A 279 4.32 6.26 -20.05
CA GLN A 279 4.19 7.67 -20.42
C GLN A 279 3.63 8.53 -19.27
N SER A 280 2.60 8.05 -18.56
CA SER A 280 2.07 8.76 -17.38
C SER A 280 3.12 8.90 -16.27
N THR A 281 3.97 7.88 -16.09
CA THR A 281 5.08 7.91 -15.14
C THR A 281 6.14 8.94 -15.56
N MET A 282 6.51 8.96 -16.83
CA MET A 282 7.47 9.92 -17.39
C MET A 282 6.97 11.36 -17.25
N PHE A 283 5.71 11.62 -17.59
CA PHE A 283 5.07 12.92 -17.38
C PHE A 283 5.12 13.36 -15.91
N SER A 284 4.85 12.43 -14.99
CA SER A 284 4.94 12.69 -13.55
C SER A 284 6.36 13.05 -13.09
N LEU A 285 7.39 12.42 -13.68
CA LEU A 285 8.79 12.73 -13.40
C LEU A 285 9.18 14.11 -13.96
N GLU A 286 8.71 14.47 -15.14
CA GLU A 286 8.92 15.80 -15.73
C GLU A 286 8.29 16.91 -14.88
N MET A 287 7.06 16.73 -14.41
CA MET A 287 6.40 17.66 -13.48
C MET A 287 7.20 17.84 -12.19
N ARG A 288 7.78 16.76 -11.65
CA ARG A 288 8.64 16.82 -10.46
C ARG A 288 9.97 17.51 -10.74
N LYS A 289 10.55 17.34 -11.94
CA LYS A 289 11.79 18.02 -12.34
C LYS A 289 11.62 19.54 -12.29
N ALA A 290 10.56 20.07 -12.91
CA ALA A 290 10.27 21.51 -12.87
C ALA A 290 10.17 22.07 -11.44
N ARG A 291 9.60 21.29 -10.51
CA ARG A 291 9.47 21.66 -9.10
C ARG A 291 10.79 21.60 -8.33
N LYS A 292 11.64 20.63 -8.64
CA LYS A 292 13.01 20.58 -8.11
C LYS A 292 13.83 21.78 -8.58
N ASP A 293 13.71 22.15 -9.86
CA ASP A 293 14.38 23.33 -10.41
C ASP A 293 13.86 24.61 -9.74
N HIS A 294 12.54 24.71 -9.53
CA HIS A 294 11.95 25.81 -8.79
C HIS A 294 12.41 25.85 -7.33
N ALA A 295 12.41 24.73 -6.60
CA ALA A 295 12.91 24.69 -5.23
C ALA A 295 14.38 25.13 -5.14
N THR A 296 15.20 24.71 -6.11
CA THR A 296 16.60 25.14 -6.22
C THR A 296 16.70 26.64 -6.41
N SER A 297 15.86 27.24 -7.26
CA SER A 297 15.80 28.70 -7.45
C SER A 297 15.42 29.48 -6.20
N LEU A 298 14.70 28.84 -5.26
CA LEU A 298 14.33 29.42 -3.96
C LEU A 298 15.41 29.21 -2.89
N GLY A 299 16.56 28.63 -3.24
CA GLY A 299 17.68 28.39 -2.32
C GLY A 299 17.57 27.09 -1.51
N TYR A 300 16.65 26.19 -1.86
CA TYR A 300 16.61 24.85 -1.26
C TYR A 300 17.66 23.95 -1.92
N GLU A 301 18.91 24.03 -1.47
CA GLU A 301 19.97 23.12 -1.90
C GLU A 301 19.95 21.80 -1.07
N ARG A 302 20.01 20.65 -1.77
CA ARG A 302 20.25 19.29 -1.21
C ARG A 302 19.13 18.58 -0.42
N VAL A 303 17.85 18.80 -0.71
CA VAL A 303 16.78 17.98 -0.10
C VAL A 303 16.04 17.14 -1.16
N PHE A 304 16.75 16.40 -2.01
CA PHE A 304 16.12 15.49 -3.00
C PHE A 304 16.86 14.18 -3.17
#